data_AF-A0A7S3EKB2-F1
#
_entry.id   AF-A0A7S3EKB2-F1
#
_cell.length_a   1.000
_cell.length_b   1.000
_cell.length_c   1.000
_cell.angle_alpha   90.00
_cell.angle_beta   90.00
_cell.angle_gamma   90.00
#
_symmetry.space_group_name_H-M   'P 1'
#
loop_
_entity.id
_entity.type
_entity.pdbx_description
1 polymer ?
#
loop_
_entity_poly.entity_id
_entity_poly.type
_entity_poly.pdbx_seq_one_letter_code
_entity_poly.pdbx_strand_id
1 'polypeptide(L)'
;MAFIGGLGLRLGAGRKVEVSHRGGLRMAVEEDVSKRARRREIVTGKKFNRKGFRDESEEVGNMLNSEFTSDLLKEIRALEHTYERDGVTIRLAKAYGFCWGVERAVAIAYETRSHFPTQKIWLTNEIIHNPMVNNRLADMGVFFIPQENMKKDFSEVQGDDVVVLPAFGATLEEMQYLKDLGCQVVDTTCPWVSKVWTALDKHTQRACTSIIHGKWKHEETIATSSFAEKYLIVLNMKEAEYVSNYILNGGDKEEFRAKFKNAMSDGFDPDVDLKSVGVANQTTMLKSETEEMAKYFEKTMMKKYGPQNLNDHYVAFNTICDATQERQDAMIELMDEELDMVLVVGGFNSSNTSHLQELAEHGGFTSYWVNEPTCIGMA
;
A
#
# COMPACT_ATOMS: atom_id res chain seq x y z
N MET A 1 -55.08 -8.26 -21.59
CA MET A 1 -55.39 -7.56 -22.85
C MET A 1 -54.15 -7.66 -23.72
N ALA A 2 -53.94 -8.73 -24.48
CA ALA A 2 -54.59 -9.04 -25.76
C ALA A 2 -54.46 -7.87 -26.76
N PHE A 3 -53.50 -7.97 -27.68
CA PHE A 3 -53.65 -7.44 -29.03
C PHE A 3 -53.28 -8.51 -30.04
N ILE A 4 -54.22 -8.69 -30.97
CA ILE A 4 -54.32 -9.68 -32.03
C ILE A 4 -53.88 -8.98 -33.32
N GLY A 5 -53.17 -9.68 -34.19
CA GLY A 5 -52.89 -9.23 -35.55
C GLY A 5 -52.29 -10.35 -36.40
N GLY A 6 -53.14 -11.11 -37.08
CA GLY A 6 -52.74 -12.10 -38.08
C GLY A 6 -53.03 -11.61 -39.50
N LEU A 7 -52.23 -12.07 -40.46
CA LEU A 7 -52.48 -12.25 -41.91
C LEU A 7 -51.16 -12.83 -42.49
N GLY A 8 -51.05 -13.78 -43.40
CA GLY A 8 -51.93 -14.59 -44.24
C GLY A 8 -51.02 -15.45 -45.14
N LEU A 9 -51.43 -16.68 -45.48
CA LEU A 9 -50.64 -17.73 -46.15
C LEU A 9 -50.16 -17.41 -47.58
N ARG A 10 -49.03 -18.03 -47.98
CA ARG A 10 -48.89 -18.71 -49.28
C ARG A 10 -47.91 -19.90 -49.18
N LEU A 11 -48.43 -21.12 -49.36
CA LEU A 11 -47.65 -22.35 -49.54
C LEU A 11 -47.26 -22.46 -51.01
N GLY A 12 -45.96 -22.61 -51.28
CA GLY A 12 -45.39 -22.85 -52.60
C GLY A 12 -44.31 -23.92 -52.52
N ALA A 13 -44.32 -24.81 -53.51
CA ALA A 13 -43.65 -26.10 -53.58
C ALA A 13 -42.13 -26.11 -53.30
N GLY A 14 -41.67 -27.29 -52.88
CA GLY A 14 -40.36 -27.49 -52.29
C GLY A 14 -39.17 -27.44 -53.26
N ARG A 15 -38.02 -27.15 -52.66
CA ARG A 15 -36.69 -27.61 -53.07
C ARG A 15 -35.88 -27.81 -51.79
N LYS A 16 -35.37 -29.02 -51.57
CA LYS A 16 -34.38 -29.31 -50.54
C LYS A 16 -33.13 -28.49 -50.85
N VAL A 17 -32.70 -27.66 -49.90
CA VAL A 17 -31.37 -27.07 -49.87
C VAL A 17 -30.78 -27.41 -48.50
N GLU A 18 -29.68 -28.16 -48.50
CA GLU A 18 -28.88 -28.44 -47.31
C GLU A 18 -28.37 -27.12 -46.72
N VAL A 19 -28.75 -26.84 -45.48
CA VAL A 19 -28.23 -25.70 -44.72
C VAL A 19 -27.10 -26.20 -43.84
N SER A 20 -25.87 -25.96 -44.27
CA SER A 20 -24.68 -26.01 -43.40
C SER A 20 -24.90 -25.00 -42.26
N HIS A 21 -25.01 -25.48 -41.03
CA HIS A 21 -25.00 -24.63 -39.84
C HIS A 21 -23.57 -24.11 -39.60
N ARG A 22 -23.22 -23.00 -40.28
CA ARG A 22 -22.18 -22.08 -39.80
C ARG A 22 -22.87 -20.85 -39.28
N GLY A 23 -22.86 -20.68 -37.96
CA GLY A 23 -23.46 -19.53 -37.30
C GLY A 23 -23.74 -19.76 -35.82
N GLY A 24 -22.81 -20.43 -35.12
CA GLY A 24 -22.81 -20.36 -33.67
C GLY A 24 -22.23 -19.00 -33.28
N LEU A 25 -23.08 -18.10 -32.80
CA LEU A 25 -22.68 -16.91 -32.07
C LEU A 25 -21.86 -17.40 -30.87
N ARG A 26 -20.52 -17.46 -31.00
CA ARG A 26 -19.63 -17.57 -29.84
C ARG A 26 -19.84 -16.28 -29.07
N MET A 27 -20.66 -16.33 -28.02
CA MET A 27 -20.46 -15.43 -26.90
C MET A 27 -19.00 -15.58 -26.51
N ALA A 28 -18.20 -14.56 -26.80
CA ALA A 28 -16.87 -14.47 -26.23
C ALA A 28 -17.08 -14.48 -24.71
N VAL A 29 -16.64 -15.55 -24.07
CA VAL A 29 -16.33 -15.50 -22.65
C VAL A 29 -15.25 -14.43 -22.57
N GLU A 30 -15.53 -13.28 -21.95
CA GLU A 30 -14.48 -12.33 -21.60
C GLU A 30 -13.44 -13.13 -20.81
N GLU A 31 -12.25 -13.29 -21.38
CA GLU A 31 -11.12 -13.85 -20.65
C GLU A 31 -10.88 -12.93 -19.46
N ASP A 32 -11.04 -13.45 -18.25
CA ASP A 32 -10.78 -12.71 -17.02
C ASP A 32 -9.30 -12.29 -17.04
N VAL A 33 -9.06 -11.02 -17.35
CA VAL A 33 -7.72 -10.47 -17.47
C VAL A 33 -7.12 -10.42 -16.07
N SER A 34 -6.08 -11.23 -15.82
CA SER A 34 -5.40 -11.25 -14.51
C SER A 34 -5.14 -9.83 -13.98
N LYS A 35 -5.22 -9.66 -12.65
CA LYS A 35 -5.03 -8.35 -11.99
C LYS A 35 -3.72 -7.68 -12.42
N ARG A 36 -2.68 -8.48 -12.65
CA ARG A 36 -1.37 -8.03 -13.16
C ARG A 36 -1.46 -7.43 -14.56
N ALA A 37 -2.18 -8.08 -15.49
CA ALA A 37 -2.33 -7.60 -16.85
C ALA A 37 -3.17 -6.30 -16.88
N ARG A 38 -4.25 -6.24 -16.10
CA ARG A 38 -5.06 -5.02 -15.92
C ARG A 38 -4.23 -3.87 -15.35
N ARG A 39 -3.44 -4.11 -14.29
CA ARG A 39 -2.51 -3.11 -13.73
C ARG A 39 -1.55 -2.59 -14.79
N ARG A 40 -0.95 -3.49 -15.59
CA ARG A 40 -0.03 -3.12 -16.67
C ARG A 40 -0.69 -2.22 -17.72
N GLU A 41 -1.92 -2.52 -18.10
CA GLU A 41 -2.68 -1.71 -19.04
C GLU A 41 -2.91 -0.29 -18.49
N ILE A 42 -3.31 -0.17 -17.22
CA ILE A 42 -3.54 1.14 -16.58
C ILE A 42 -2.26 1.97 -16.55
N VAL A 43 -1.15 1.41 -16.03
CA VAL A 43 0.09 2.18 -15.81
C VAL A 43 0.83 2.53 -17.10
N THR A 44 0.47 1.92 -18.23
CA THR A 44 1.00 2.27 -19.56
C THR A 44 0.10 3.24 -20.33
N GLY A 45 -1.03 3.62 -19.74
CA GLY A 45 -1.98 4.57 -20.31
C GLY A 45 -1.39 5.96 -20.47
N LYS A 46 -1.81 6.69 -21.52
CA LYS A 46 -1.31 8.03 -21.83
C LYS A 46 -1.58 9.08 -20.73
N LYS A 47 -2.69 8.91 -20.01
CA LYS A 47 -3.10 9.77 -18.89
C LYS A 47 -2.57 9.28 -17.54
N PHE A 48 -1.57 8.41 -17.52
CA PHE A 48 -0.96 7.92 -16.28
C PHE A 48 0.49 8.41 -16.21
N ASN A 49 0.78 9.30 -15.26
CA ASN A 49 2.13 9.80 -15.01
C ASN A 49 2.66 9.27 -13.69
N ARG A 50 3.83 8.62 -13.71
CA ARG A 50 4.57 8.24 -12.49
C ARG A 50 5.92 8.94 -12.38
N LYS A 51 6.38 9.62 -13.42
CA LYS A 51 7.75 10.14 -13.53
C LYS A 51 7.94 11.51 -12.88
N GLY A 52 6.86 12.15 -12.44
CA GLY A 52 6.87 13.57 -12.05
C GLY A 52 6.85 14.48 -13.27
N PHE A 53 7.09 15.76 -13.03
CA PHE A 53 7.14 16.81 -14.06
C PHE A 53 8.48 17.52 -13.95
N ARG A 54 9.36 17.27 -14.93
CA ARG A 54 10.80 17.60 -14.85
C ARG A 54 11.08 19.09 -14.90
N ASP A 55 10.22 19.85 -15.55
CA ASP A 55 10.43 21.28 -15.77
C ASP A 55 10.18 22.06 -14.46
N GLU A 56 9.46 21.44 -13.52
CA GLU A 56 9.05 21.97 -12.22
C GLU A 56 9.96 21.50 -11.07
N SER A 57 10.77 20.47 -11.28
CA SER A 57 11.53 19.79 -10.22
C SER A 57 12.54 20.70 -9.49
N GLU A 58 13.19 21.64 -10.18
CA GLU A 58 14.18 22.54 -9.55
C GLU A 58 13.51 23.54 -8.61
N GLU A 59 12.45 24.20 -9.06
CA GLU A 59 11.68 25.16 -8.27
C GLU A 59 11.05 24.48 -7.04
N VAL A 60 10.41 23.34 -7.25
CA VAL A 60 9.82 22.54 -6.17
C VAL A 60 10.88 22.06 -5.19
N GLY A 61 12.03 21.60 -5.68
CA GLY A 61 13.15 21.16 -4.83
C GLY A 61 13.64 22.28 -3.89
N ASN A 62 13.76 23.51 -4.40
CA ASN A 62 14.13 24.67 -3.59
C ASN A 62 13.07 24.99 -2.53
N MET A 63 11.78 24.93 -2.90
CA MET A 63 10.67 25.14 -1.97
C MET A 63 10.67 24.10 -0.84
N LEU A 64 10.78 22.81 -1.17
CA LEU A 64 10.86 21.72 -0.18
C LEU A 64 12.03 21.89 0.77
N ASN A 65 13.20 22.28 0.26
CA ASN A 65 14.38 22.49 1.09
C ASN A 65 14.17 23.65 2.08
N SER A 66 13.49 24.72 1.66
CA SER A 66 13.15 25.84 2.55
C SER A 66 12.10 25.49 3.61
N GLU A 67 11.16 24.60 3.29
CA GLU A 67 10.05 24.21 4.17
C GLU A 67 10.45 23.11 5.18
N PHE A 68 11.29 22.15 4.76
CA PHE A 68 11.55 20.93 5.53
C PHE A 68 12.97 20.81 6.08
N THR A 69 13.82 21.84 5.92
CA THR A 69 15.13 21.88 6.59
C THR A 69 15.19 22.91 7.70
N SER A 70 15.92 22.58 8.76
CA SER A 70 16.12 23.44 9.94
C SER A 70 17.60 23.65 10.17
N ASP A 71 18.01 24.90 10.42
CA ASP A 71 19.39 25.22 10.77
C ASP A 71 19.80 24.62 12.12
N LEU A 72 18.87 24.58 13.09
CA LEU A 72 19.08 23.84 14.35
C LEU A 72 19.46 22.37 14.09
N LEU A 73 18.71 21.64 13.27
CA LEU A 73 19.05 20.24 12.94
C LEU A 73 20.39 20.10 12.19
N LYS A 74 20.84 21.12 11.46
CA LYS A 74 22.19 21.12 10.85
C LYS A 74 23.27 21.31 11.94
N GLU A 75 23.03 22.21 12.88
CA GLU A 75 23.90 22.45 14.03
C GLU A 75 24.05 21.19 14.91
N ILE A 76 22.94 20.56 15.30
CA ILE A 76 22.96 19.31 16.11
C ILE A 76 23.75 18.21 15.39
N ARG A 77 23.59 18.06 14.07
CA ARG A 77 24.37 17.09 13.27
C ARG A 77 25.86 17.41 13.23
N ALA A 78 26.23 18.68 13.14
CA ALA A 78 27.63 19.10 13.16
C ALA A 78 28.30 18.86 14.52
N LEU A 79 27.50 18.80 15.60
CA LEU A 79 27.90 18.48 16.96
C LEU A 79 27.73 16.99 17.29
N GLU A 80 27.97 16.11 16.30
CA GLU A 80 27.88 14.66 16.45
C GLU A 80 26.54 14.17 17.03
N HIS A 81 25.44 14.79 16.60
CA HIS A 81 24.06 14.48 17.02
C HIS A 81 23.75 14.81 18.49
N THR A 82 24.56 15.68 19.10
CA THR A 82 24.39 16.15 20.48
C THR A 82 24.24 17.66 20.51
N TYR A 83 23.29 18.16 21.31
CA TYR A 83 23.16 19.60 21.55
C TYR A 83 22.80 19.88 22.99
N GLU A 84 23.55 20.78 23.62
CA GLU A 84 23.35 21.12 25.02
C GLU A 84 22.99 22.59 25.16
N ARG A 85 21.89 22.87 25.86
CA ARG A 85 21.46 24.24 26.14
C ARG A 85 20.64 24.30 27.42
N ASP A 86 20.95 25.28 28.27
CA ASP A 86 20.19 25.59 29.49
C ASP A 86 19.95 24.37 30.41
N GLY A 87 20.94 23.46 30.48
CA GLY A 87 20.88 22.24 31.28
C GLY A 87 20.10 21.08 30.64
N VAL A 88 19.65 21.22 29.38
CA VAL A 88 19.01 20.18 28.59
C VAL A 88 19.98 19.66 27.53
N THR A 89 20.16 18.35 27.48
CA THR A 89 20.91 17.66 26.42
C THR A 89 19.94 17.00 25.46
N ILE A 90 20.04 17.33 24.17
CA ILE A 90 19.29 16.72 23.09
C ILE A 90 20.22 15.75 22.36
N ARG A 91 19.83 14.47 22.33
CA ARG A 91 20.41 13.43 21.47
C ARG A 91 19.50 13.20 20.27
N LEU A 92 20.03 13.38 19.06
CA LEU A 92 19.28 13.20 17.82
C LEU A 92 19.61 11.83 17.23
N ALA A 93 18.60 11.05 16.85
CA ALA A 93 18.83 9.79 16.13
C ALA A 93 19.66 10.04 14.85
N LYS A 94 20.52 9.09 14.45
CA LYS A 94 21.35 9.24 13.25
C LYS A 94 20.57 9.17 11.94
N ALA A 95 19.39 8.54 11.97
CA ALA A 95 18.44 8.52 10.86
C ALA A 95 17.06 8.99 11.34
N TYR A 96 16.51 10.01 10.69
CA TYR A 96 15.22 10.63 11.04
C TYR A 96 14.58 11.31 9.82
N GLY A 97 13.37 11.87 10.01
CA GLY A 97 12.70 12.69 8.99
C GLY A 97 12.18 11.89 7.80
N PHE A 98 11.99 12.56 6.67
CA PHE A 98 11.45 11.96 5.46
C PHE A 98 12.41 10.94 4.84
N CYS A 99 11.87 9.84 4.33
CA CYS A 99 12.64 8.93 3.49
C CYS A 99 12.56 9.40 2.05
N TRP A 100 13.47 8.93 1.20
CA TRP A 100 13.47 9.26 -0.22
C TRP A 100 12.11 9.01 -0.91
N GLY A 101 11.41 7.94 -0.51
CA GLY A 101 10.08 7.63 -1.05
C GLY A 101 9.03 8.70 -0.72
N VAL A 102 9.10 9.27 0.48
CA VAL A 102 8.23 10.36 0.93
C VAL A 102 8.62 11.67 0.24
N GLU A 103 9.90 12.02 0.24
CA GLU A 103 10.40 13.25 -0.43
C GLU A 103 9.97 13.28 -1.90
N ARG A 104 10.16 12.16 -2.59
CA ARG A 104 9.73 11.99 -3.97
C ARG A 104 8.23 12.15 -4.14
N ALA A 105 7.42 11.58 -3.24
CA ALA A 105 5.97 11.66 -3.35
C ALA A 105 5.45 13.08 -3.16
N VAL A 106 5.97 13.79 -2.16
CA VAL A 106 5.65 15.19 -1.90
C VAL A 106 6.11 16.08 -3.05
N ALA A 107 7.32 15.87 -3.57
CA ALA A 107 7.83 16.60 -4.73
C ALA A 107 6.90 16.45 -5.94
N ILE A 108 6.53 15.22 -6.30
CA ILE A 108 5.63 15.00 -7.44
C ILE A 108 4.25 15.63 -7.21
N ALA A 109 3.72 15.59 -5.98
CA ALA A 109 2.45 16.24 -5.67
C ALA A 109 2.52 17.77 -5.85
N TYR A 110 3.63 18.40 -5.43
CA TYR A 110 3.86 19.84 -5.59
C TYR A 110 4.08 20.21 -7.06
N GLU A 111 4.90 19.42 -7.79
CA GLU A 111 5.08 19.53 -9.24
C GLU A 111 3.73 19.44 -9.96
N THR A 112 2.84 18.53 -9.52
CA THR A 112 1.51 18.36 -10.13
C THR A 112 0.70 19.65 -10.06
N ARG A 113 0.71 20.36 -8.93
CA ARG A 113 0.01 21.64 -8.82
C ARG A 113 0.64 22.72 -9.70
N SER A 114 1.97 22.79 -9.76
CA SER A 114 2.66 23.75 -10.63
C SER A 114 2.34 23.50 -12.10
N HIS A 115 2.43 22.24 -12.53
CA HIS A 115 2.22 21.80 -13.91
C HIS A 115 0.78 21.99 -14.39
N PHE A 116 -0.18 21.69 -13.51
CA PHE A 116 -1.59 21.94 -13.78
C PHE A 116 -2.02 23.12 -12.93
N PRO A 117 -1.96 24.38 -13.36
CA PRO A 117 -2.28 25.53 -12.51
C PRO A 117 -3.79 25.77 -12.35
N THR A 118 -4.62 25.26 -13.27
CA THR A 118 -6.07 25.57 -13.32
C THR A 118 -6.99 24.40 -13.05
N GLN A 119 -6.50 23.16 -13.24
CA GLN A 119 -7.31 21.95 -13.11
C GLN A 119 -7.68 21.70 -11.65
N LYS A 120 -8.83 21.05 -11.42
CA LYS A 120 -9.13 20.51 -10.09
C LYS A 120 -8.20 19.33 -9.85
N ILE A 121 -7.45 19.38 -8.76
CA ILE A 121 -6.53 18.31 -8.37
C ILE A 121 -7.12 17.63 -7.14
N TRP A 122 -7.29 16.33 -7.24
CA TRP A 122 -7.72 15.48 -6.15
C TRP A 122 -6.57 14.61 -5.68
N LEU A 123 -6.47 14.41 -4.38
CA LEU A 123 -5.64 13.39 -3.78
C LEU A 123 -6.57 12.31 -3.23
N THR A 124 -6.33 11.06 -3.62
CA THR A 124 -7.24 9.96 -3.23
C THR A 124 -7.24 9.69 -1.73
N ASN A 125 -6.25 10.16 -0.99
CA ASN A 125 -6.23 10.20 0.47
C ASN A 125 -5.20 11.26 0.94
N GLU A 126 -4.63 11.17 2.14
CA GLU A 126 -3.43 11.93 2.50
C GLU A 126 -2.23 11.57 1.60
N ILE A 127 -1.32 12.51 1.30
CA ILE A 127 -0.13 12.19 0.46
C ILE A 127 0.80 11.25 1.22
N ILE A 128 0.93 11.54 2.51
CA ILE A 128 1.61 10.83 3.58
C ILE A 128 0.89 11.16 4.89
N HIS A 129 1.09 10.36 5.95
CA HIS A 129 0.53 10.63 7.28
C HIS A 129 1.30 11.75 8.02
N ASN A 130 1.29 12.96 7.44
CA ASN A 130 1.85 14.18 8.00
C ASN A 130 0.88 15.35 7.76
N PRO A 131 0.23 15.87 8.83
CA PRO A 131 -0.79 16.91 8.68
C PRO A 131 -0.23 18.21 8.09
N MET A 132 1.02 18.57 8.40
CA MET A 132 1.64 19.80 7.86
C MET A 132 1.75 19.74 6.34
N VAL A 133 2.18 18.59 5.79
CA VAL A 133 2.29 18.41 4.33
C VAL A 133 0.92 18.41 3.66
N ASN A 134 -0.07 17.75 4.27
CA ASN A 134 -1.44 17.72 3.72
C ASN A 134 -2.10 19.11 3.76
N ASN A 135 -1.92 19.86 4.85
CA ASN A 135 -2.42 21.23 4.95
C ASN A 135 -1.77 22.12 3.89
N ARG A 136 -0.46 21.96 3.65
CA ARG A 136 0.24 22.70 2.59
C ARG A 136 -0.33 22.40 1.19
N LEU A 137 -0.64 21.14 0.89
CA LEU A 137 -1.32 20.77 -0.35
C LEU A 137 -2.72 21.38 -0.44
N ALA A 138 -3.47 21.43 0.67
CA ALA A 138 -4.78 22.07 0.73
C ALA A 138 -4.68 23.58 0.44
N ASP A 139 -3.70 24.27 1.04
CA ASP A 139 -3.42 25.69 0.80
C ASP A 139 -3.04 25.96 -0.67
N MET A 140 -2.42 24.98 -1.33
CA MET A 140 -2.13 24.98 -2.76
C MET A 140 -3.36 24.65 -3.63
N GLY A 141 -4.54 24.46 -3.05
CA GLY A 141 -5.77 24.16 -3.78
C GLY A 141 -5.85 22.73 -4.30
N VAL A 142 -5.23 21.78 -3.60
CA VAL A 142 -5.43 20.34 -3.80
C VAL A 142 -6.55 19.86 -2.87
N PHE A 143 -7.54 19.17 -3.44
CA PHE A 143 -8.68 18.63 -2.72
C PHE A 143 -8.43 17.18 -2.31
N PHE A 144 -9.03 16.73 -1.21
CA PHE A 144 -8.95 15.35 -0.74
C PHE A 144 -10.27 14.65 -1.05
N ILE A 145 -10.20 13.45 -1.61
CA ILE A 145 -11.40 12.64 -1.85
C ILE A 145 -12.05 12.31 -0.50
N PRO A 146 -13.34 12.64 -0.28
CA PRO A 146 -14.03 12.29 0.96
C PRO A 146 -14.06 10.78 1.18
N GLN A 147 -13.95 10.35 2.43
CA GLN A 147 -14.00 8.96 2.80
C GLN A 147 -14.86 8.75 4.05
N GLU A 148 -15.72 7.74 4.01
CA GLU A 148 -16.49 7.27 5.17
C GLU A 148 -16.41 5.73 5.24
N ASN A 149 -16.16 5.17 6.43
CA ASN A 149 -16.10 3.72 6.64
C ASN A 149 -15.18 2.97 5.64
N MET A 150 -13.98 3.51 5.37
CA MET A 150 -12.99 2.97 4.40
C MET A 150 -13.46 2.98 2.94
N LYS A 151 -14.56 3.68 2.63
CA LYS A 151 -15.08 3.84 1.27
C LYS A 151 -14.93 5.29 0.84
N LYS A 152 -14.23 5.49 -0.28
CA LYS A 152 -14.01 6.79 -0.89
C LYS A 152 -15.18 7.18 -1.80
N ASP A 153 -15.51 8.47 -1.79
CA ASP A 153 -16.55 9.05 -2.62
C ASP A 153 -15.93 9.85 -3.78
N PHE A 154 -15.95 9.25 -4.97
CA PHE A 154 -15.45 9.87 -6.20
C PHE A 154 -16.54 10.63 -6.97
N SER A 155 -17.73 10.85 -6.40
CA SER A 155 -18.87 11.45 -7.10
C SER A 155 -18.62 12.85 -7.64
N GLU A 156 -17.74 13.62 -6.99
CA GLU A 156 -17.36 14.97 -7.43
C GLU A 156 -16.23 14.99 -8.48
N VAL A 157 -15.57 13.86 -8.72
CA VAL A 157 -14.44 13.77 -9.65
C VAL A 157 -14.96 13.74 -11.09
N GLN A 158 -14.34 14.54 -11.96
CA GLN A 158 -14.67 14.62 -13.38
C GLN A 158 -13.54 14.05 -14.26
N GLY A 159 -13.86 13.70 -15.51
CA GLY A 159 -12.91 13.03 -16.42
C GLY A 159 -11.72 13.89 -16.88
N ASP A 160 -11.79 15.21 -16.74
CA ASP A 160 -10.69 16.15 -17.02
C ASP A 160 -9.91 16.56 -15.77
N ASP A 161 -10.31 16.09 -14.58
CA ASP A 161 -9.60 16.32 -13.34
C ASP A 161 -8.26 15.57 -13.30
N VAL A 162 -7.36 16.08 -12.46
CA VAL A 162 -6.10 15.43 -12.12
C VAL A 162 -6.27 14.70 -10.79
N VAL A 163 -5.91 13.42 -10.73
CA VAL A 163 -6.02 12.61 -9.52
C VAL A 163 -4.66 12.05 -9.15
N VAL A 164 -4.18 12.46 -7.99
CA VAL A 164 -2.90 12.05 -7.40
C VAL A 164 -3.13 10.82 -6.52
N LEU A 165 -2.34 9.77 -6.75
CA LEU A 165 -2.30 8.58 -5.91
C LEU A 165 -1.16 8.75 -4.89
N PRO A 166 -1.39 8.46 -3.61
CA PRO A 166 -0.47 8.79 -2.53
C PRO A 166 0.76 7.85 -2.47
N ALA A 167 1.69 8.15 -1.55
CA ALA A 167 2.95 7.40 -1.42
C ALA A 167 2.75 5.90 -1.10
N PHE A 168 1.68 5.54 -0.39
CA PHE A 168 1.29 4.16 -0.07
C PHE A 168 0.50 3.47 -1.19
N GLY A 169 0.18 4.19 -2.26
CA GLY A 169 -0.51 3.70 -3.44
C GLY A 169 -2.04 3.71 -3.35
N ALA A 170 -2.66 3.11 -4.36
CA ALA A 170 -4.10 2.98 -4.50
C ALA A 170 -4.45 1.55 -4.96
N THR A 171 -5.69 1.16 -4.75
CA THR A 171 -6.21 -0.14 -5.16
C THR A 171 -6.32 -0.24 -6.69
N LEU A 172 -6.28 -1.47 -7.21
CA LEU A 172 -6.48 -1.71 -8.64
C LEU A 172 -7.86 -1.23 -9.12
N GLU A 173 -8.87 -1.35 -8.27
CA GLU A 173 -10.24 -0.91 -8.53
C GLU A 173 -10.32 0.61 -8.67
N GLU A 174 -9.72 1.37 -7.75
CA GLU A 174 -9.62 2.83 -7.83
C GLU A 174 -8.86 3.26 -9.10
N MET A 175 -7.72 2.63 -9.37
CA MET A 175 -6.91 2.94 -10.55
C MET A 175 -7.68 2.70 -11.86
N GLN A 176 -8.45 1.61 -11.93
CA GLN A 176 -9.31 1.36 -13.09
C GLN A 176 -10.43 2.39 -13.18
N TYR A 177 -11.13 2.65 -12.07
CA TYR A 177 -12.23 3.61 -12.06
C TYR A 177 -11.80 4.98 -12.58
N LEU A 178 -10.65 5.48 -12.12
CA LEU A 178 -10.09 6.77 -12.57
C LEU A 178 -9.71 6.75 -14.05
N LYS A 179 -9.16 5.65 -14.54
CA LYS A 179 -8.87 5.46 -15.98
C LYS A 179 -10.15 5.48 -16.81
N ASP A 180 -11.18 4.78 -16.38
CA ASP A 180 -12.45 4.66 -17.10
C ASP A 180 -13.23 5.99 -17.10
N LEU A 181 -13.14 6.75 -16.00
CA LEU A 181 -13.65 8.11 -15.92
C LEU A 181 -12.89 9.07 -16.83
N GLY A 182 -11.65 8.73 -17.18
CA GLY A 182 -10.81 9.46 -18.12
C GLY A 182 -9.84 10.44 -17.46
N CYS A 183 -9.68 10.41 -16.14
CA CYS A 183 -8.85 11.34 -15.38
C CYS A 183 -7.37 11.32 -15.78
N GLN A 184 -6.67 12.43 -15.52
CA GLN A 184 -5.21 12.45 -15.53
C GLN A 184 -4.70 11.93 -14.18
N VAL A 185 -4.15 10.71 -14.16
CA VAL A 185 -3.63 10.09 -12.94
C VAL A 185 -2.15 10.44 -12.76
N VAL A 186 -1.79 10.89 -11.56
CA VAL A 186 -0.39 11.08 -11.14
C VAL A 186 -0.07 10.14 -9.99
N ASP A 187 0.73 9.13 -10.24
CA ASP A 187 1.10 8.10 -9.27
C ASP A 187 2.36 8.49 -8.50
N THR A 188 2.20 8.84 -7.22
CA THR A 188 3.31 9.14 -6.32
C THR A 188 3.75 7.94 -5.50
N THR A 189 3.22 6.73 -5.78
CA THR A 189 3.53 5.52 -5.00
C THR A 189 5.03 5.32 -4.87
N CYS A 190 5.48 5.14 -3.63
CA CYS A 190 6.85 4.82 -3.29
C CYS A 190 7.35 3.59 -4.08
N PRO A 191 8.52 3.66 -4.72
CA PRO A 191 9.07 2.51 -5.45
C PRO A 191 9.28 1.26 -4.59
N TRP A 192 9.51 1.41 -3.28
CA TRP A 192 9.58 0.29 -2.35
C TRP A 192 8.23 -0.41 -2.17
N VAL A 193 7.13 0.34 -2.10
CA VAL A 193 5.76 -0.23 -2.08
C VAL A 193 5.48 -0.99 -3.38
N SER A 194 5.84 -0.43 -4.53
CA SER A 194 5.68 -1.16 -5.81
C SER A 194 6.58 -2.39 -5.97
N LYS A 195 7.71 -2.45 -5.23
CA LYS A 195 8.53 -3.67 -5.14
C LYS A 195 7.76 -4.79 -4.42
N VAL A 196 6.95 -4.47 -3.41
CA VAL A 196 6.03 -5.43 -2.77
C VAL A 196 5.05 -6.00 -3.79
N TRP A 197 4.44 -5.15 -4.62
CA TRP A 197 3.51 -5.60 -5.66
C TRP A 197 4.17 -6.51 -6.70
N THR A 198 5.46 -6.30 -6.96
CA THR A 198 6.25 -7.21 -7.82
C THR A 198 6.47 -8.58 -7.16
N ALA A 199 6.52 -8.65 -5.83
CA ALA A 199 6.53 -9.93 -5.10
C ALA A 199 5.19 -10.65 -5.22
N LEU A 200 4.06 -9.92 -5.11
CA LEU A 200 2.73 -10.49 -5.29
C LEU A 200 2.51 -11.06 -6.70
N ASP A 201 3.04 -10.38 -7.73
CA ASP A 201 3.05 -10.90 -9.10
C ASP A 201 3.77 -12.26 -9.16
N LYS A 202 4.89 -12.41 -8.46
CA LYS A 202 5.65 -13.67 -8.42
C LYS A 202 4.91 -14.76 -7.67
N HIS A 203 4.25 -14.43 -6.56
CA HIS A 203 3.40 -15.39 -5.85
C HIS A 203 2.31 -15.91 -6.78
N THR A 204 1.63 -15.01 -7.49
CA THR A 204 0.59 -15.34 -8.47
C THR A 204 1.13 -16.24 -9.59
N GLN A 205 2.29 -15.89 -10.17
CA GLN A 205 2.94 -16.70 -11.20
C GLN A 205 3.31 -18.12 -10.75
N ARG A 206 3.52 -18.31 -9.44
CA ARG A 206 3.83 -19.61 -8.84
C ARG A 206 2.61 -20.29 -8.22
N ALA A 207 1.40 -19.76 -8.45
CA ALA A 207 0.16 -20.24 -7.86
C ALA A 207 0.18 -20.29 -6.32
N CYS A 208 0.88 -19.34 -5.70
CA CYS A 208 0.96 -19.20 -4.25
C CYS A 208 0.00 -18.13 -3.75
N THR A 209 -0.63 -18.40 -2.61
CA THR A 209 -1.34 -17.38 -1.83
C THR A 209 -0.34 -16.40 -1.24
N SER A 210 -0.64 -15.11 -1.32
CA SER A 210 0.18 -14.07 -0.70
C SER A 210 -0.19 -13.89 0.77
N ILE A 211 0.71 -14.29 1.66
CA ILE A 211 0.65 -13.90 3.07
C ILE A 211 1.25 -12.49 3.17
N ILE A 212 0.44 -11.52 3.57
CA ILE A 212 0.84 -10.12 3.71
C ILE A 212 0.97 -9.81 5.19
N HIS A 213 2.21 -9.66 5.67
CA HIS A 213 2.44 -9.14 7.02
C HIS A 213 2.04 -7.68 7.08
N GLY A 214 0.99 -7.34 7.82
CA GLY A 214 0.49 -5.97 7.87
C GLY A 214 -0.85 -5.80 8.59
N LYS A 215 -1.28 -4.55 8.70
CA LYS A 215 -2.54 -4.17 9.34
C LYS A 215 -3.64 -4.13 8.28
N TRP A 216 -4.69 -4.95 8.39
CA TRP A 216 -5.71 -5.07 7.33
C TRP A 216 -6.46 -3.76 7.01
N LYS A 217 -6.54 -2.83 7.97
CA LYS A 217 -7.12 -1.49 7.79
C LYS A 217 -6.15 -0.46 7.20
N HIS A 218 -4.86 -0.75 7.13
CA HIS A 218 -3.86 0.22 6.69
C HIS A 218 -3.92 0.36 5.17
N GLU A 219 -3.83 1.60 4.68
CA GLU A 219 -4.09 1.94 3.28
C GLU A 219 -3.10 1.27 2.33
N GLU A 220 -1.82 1.22 2.72
CA GLU A 220 -0.81 0.46 1.98
C GLU A 220 -1.16 -1.02 1.87
N THR A 221 -1.70 -1.63 2.94
CA THR A 221 -2.08 -3.04 2.95
C THR A 221 -3.29 -3.28 2.06
N ILE A 222 -4.27 -2.37 2.07
CA ILE A 222 -5.46 -2.41 1.21
C ILE A 222 -5.08 -2.26 -0.26
N ALA A 223 -4.23 -1.28 -0.59
CA ALA A 223 -3.70 -1.11 -1.95
C ALA A 223 -2.93 -2.37 -2.38
N THR A 224 -2.03 -2.85 -1.52
CA THR A 224 -1.19 -4.04 -1.81
C THR A 224 -2.02 -5.30 -2.01
N SER A 225 -2.99 -5.59 -1.14
CA SER A 225 -3.83 -6.79 -1.24
C SER A 225 -4.72 -6.77 -2.48
N SER A 226 -5.14 -5.60 -2.96
CA SER A 226 -5.94 -5.48 -4.19
C SER A 226 -5.24 -6.07 -5.42
N PHE A 227 -3.90 -6.07 -5.45
CA PHE A 227 -3.09 -6.61 -6.55
C PHE A 227 -2.83 -8.11 -6.47
N ALA A 228 -3.14 -8.76 -5.34
CA ALA A 228 -3.03 -10.21 -5.19
C ALA A 228 -4.30 -10.92 -5.69
N GLU A 229 -4.14 -12.07 -6.34
CA GLU A 229 -5.28 -12.93 -6.70
C GLU A 229 -5.87 -13.63 -5.47
N LYS A 230 -4.99 -14.24 -4.66
CA LYS A 230 -5.32 -14.84 -3.37
C LYS A 230 -4.40 -14.31 -2.29
N TYR A 231 -4.97 -13.87 -1.17
CA TYR A 231 -4.19 -13.34 -0.07
C TYR A 231 -4.80 -13.64 1.30
N LEU A 232 -3.93 -13.60 2.29
CA LEU A 232 -4.25 -13.53 3.71
C LEU A 232 -3.35 -12.48 4.36
N ILE A 233 -3.91 -11.53 5.08
CA ILE A 233 -3.20 -10.52 5.85
C ILE A 233 -3.04 -11.07 7.27
N VAL A 234 -1.80 -11.08 7.75
CA VAL A 234 -1.43 -11.60 9.07
C VAL A 234 -0.79 -10.46 9.85
N LEU A 235 -1.31 -10.16 11.04
CA LEU A 235 -0.89 -8.98 11.79
C LEU A 235 0.45 -9.15 12.50
N ASN A 236 0.70 -10.33 13.08
CA ASN A 236 1.82 -10.58 13.97
C ASN A 236 2.15 -12.08 14.06
N MET A 237 3.19 -12.41 14.83
CA MET A 237 3.60 -13.80 15.04
C MET A 237 2.53 -14.72 15.64
N LYS A 238 1.64 -14.23 16.52
CA LYS A 238 0.56 -15.05 17.09
C LYS A 238 -0.43 -15.51 16.02
N GLU A 239 -0.72 -14.65 15.05
CA GLU A 239 -1.55 -15.01 13.91
C GLU A 239 -0.81 -15.92 12.94
N ALA A 240 0.49 -15.71 12.71
CA ALA A 240 1.30 -16.60 11.90
C ALA A 240 1.34 -18.03 12.49
N GLU A 241 1.52 -18.16 13.80
CA GLU A 241 1.45 -19.43 14.53
C GLU A 241 0.09 -20.12 14.36
N TYR A 242 -1.01 -19.36 14.48
CA TYR A 242 -2.36 -19.89 14.26
C TYR A 242 -2.52 -20.44 12.83
N VAL A 243 -2.10 -19.68 11.81
CA VAL A 243 -2.18 -20.10 10.41
C VAL A 243 -1.31 -21.33 10.15
N SER A 244 -0.09 -21.35 10.67
CA SER A 244 0.80 -22.52 10.54
C SER A 244 0.26 -23.76 11.22
N ASN A 245 -0.37 -23.63 12.39
CA ASN A 245 -1.02 -24.74 13.06
C ASN A 245 -2.16 -25.31 12.19
N TYR A 246 -2.96 -24.44 11.56
CA TYR A 246 -3.98 -24.84 10.60
C TYR A 246 -3.36 -25.58 9.39
N ILE A 247 -2.29 -25.06 8.79
CA ILE A 247 -1.59 -25.72 7.67
C ILE A 247 -1.14 -27.14 8.05
N LEU A 248 -0.58 -27.30 9.25
CA LEU A 248 -0.03 -28.58 9.70
C LEU A 248 -1.12 -29.59 10.04
N ASN A 249 -2.12 -29.17 10.81
CA ASN A 249 -3.03 -30.07 11.51
C ASN A 249 -4.48 -30.01 11.01
N GLY A 250 -4.80 -29.07 10.11
CA GLY A 250 -6.18 -28.69 9.81
C GLY A 250 -6.81 -27.90 10.97
N GLY A 251 -8.11 -27.66 10.87
CA GLY A 251 -8.88 -26.94 11.87
C GLY A 251 -10.32 -26.76 11.45
N ASP A 252 -11.05 -25.91 12.17
CA ASP A 252 -12.38 -25.47 11.76
C ASP A 252 -12.26 -24.33 10.74
N LYS A 253 -12.69 -24.60 9.52
CA LYS A 253 -12.68 -23.64 8.41
C LYS A 253 -13.54 -22.41 8.67
N GLU A 254 -14.69 -22.56 9.32
CA GLU A 254 -15.58 -21.44 9.59
C GLU A 254 -15.05 -20.59 10.74
N GLU A 255 -14.40 -21.18 11.74
CA GLU A 255 -13.64 -20.44 12.76
C GLU A 255 -12.51 -19.61 12.13
N PHE A 256 -11.72 -20.23 11.25
CA PHE A 256 -10.63 -19.55 10.55
C PHE A 256 -11.16 -18.34 9.75
N ARG A 257 -12.22 -18.55 8.97
CA ARG A 257 -12.85 -17.51 8.15
C ARG A 257 -13.46 -16.41 9.00
N ALA A 258 -14.04 -16.73 10.17
CA ALA A 258 -14.54 -15.74 11.10
C ALA A 258 -13.42 -14.88 11.69
N LYS A 259 -12.28 -15.50 12.05
CA LYS A 259 -11.09 -14.79 12.58
C LYS A 259 -10.49 -13.83 11.56
N PHE A 260 -10.36 -14.26 10.30
CA PHE A 260 -9.73 -13.48 9.23
C PHE A 260 -10.72 -12.80 8.28
N LYS A 261 -11.99 -12.60 8.68
CA LYS A 261 -13.08 -12.12 7.81
C LYS A 261 -12.79 -10.84 7.02
N ASN A 262 -11.95 -9.95 7.55
CA ASN A 262 -11.58 -8.68 6.92
C ASN A 262 -10.16 -8.69 6.33
N ALA A 263 -9.48 -9.83 6.44
CA ALA A 263 -8.04 -9.97 6.22
C ALA A 263 -7.73 -11.05 5.17
N MET A 264 -8.70 -11.46 4.35
CA MET A 264 -8.50 -12.47 3.31
C MET A 264 -9.20 -12.05 2.02
N SER A 265 -8.74 -12.59 0.88
CA SER A 265 -9.41 -12.39 -0.41
C SER A 265 -10.81 -13.02 -0.43
N ASP A 266 -11.68 -12.54 -1.32
CA ASP A 266 -13.00 -13.13 -1.49
C ASP A 266 -12.91 -14.62 -1.89
N GLY A 267 -13.83 -15.41 -1.32
CA GLY A 267 -13.88 -16.86 -1.54
C GLY A 267 -12.64 -17.61 -1.08
N PHE A 268 -11.88 -17.07 -0.11
CA PHE A 268 -10.72 -17.76 0.47
C PHE A 268 -11.14 -19.07 1.15
N ASP A 269 -10.43 -20.14 0.79
CA ASP A 269 -10.61 -21.48 1.36
C ASP A 269 -9.30 -21.92 2.02
N PRO A 270 -9.20 -21.92 3.37
CA PRO A 270 -7.96 -22.25 4.04
C PRO A 270 -7.50 -23.70 3.79
N ASP A 271 -8.39 -24.62 3.38
CA ASP A 271 -8.02 -26.00 3.07
C ASP A 271 -7.34 -26.15 1.70
N VAL A 272 -7.49 -25.15 0.83
CA VAL A 272 -6.98 -25.14 -0.54
C VAL A 272 -5.91 -24.06 -0.70
N ASP A 273 -6.23 -22.84 -0.31
CA ASP A 273 -5.43 -21.64 -0.58
C ASP A 273 -4.19 -21.58 0.32
N LEU A 274 -4.14 -22.28 1.46
CA LEU A 274 -2.94 -22.35 2.29
C LEU A 274 -1.98 -23.48 1.90
N LYS A 275 -2.21 -24.20 0.79
CA LYS A 275 -1.29 -25.27 0.35
C LYS A 275 0.04 -24.73 -0.15
N SER A 276 0.08 -23.52 -0.71
CA SER A 276 1.31 -22.90 -1.21
C SER A 276 1.26 -21.41 -0.92
N VAL A 277 2.31 -20.88 -0.28
CA VAL A 277 2.31 -19.49 0.22
C VAL A 277 3.59 -18.74 -0.12
N GLY A 278 3.47 -17.44 -0.33
CA GLY A 278 4.61 -16.53 -0.36
C GLY A 278 4.40 -15.37 0.61
N VAL A 279 5.48 -14.89 1.24
CA VAL A 279 5.40 -13.81 2.22
C VAL A 279 5.78 -12.48 1.58
N ALA A 280 4.92 -11.48 1.78
CA ALA A 280 5.13 -10.07 1.47
C ALA A 280 4.79 -9.24 2.72
N ASN A 281 5.05 -7.94 2.72
CA ASN A 281 4.77 -7.08 3.86
C ASN A 281 4.29 -5.69 3.48
N GLN A 282 3.55 -5.07 4.39
CA GLN A 282 3.46 -3.62 4.50
C GLN A 282 4.85 -3.08 4.89
N THR A 283 5.36 -2.13 4.13
CA THR A 283 6.75 -1.62 4.19
C THR A 283 7.12 -1.00 5.54
N THR A 284 6.14 -0.55 6.30
CA THR A 284 6.30 0.09 7.61
C THR A 284 6.20 -0.88 8.80
N MET A 285 5.96 -2.17 8.60
CA MET A 285 5.99 -3.18 9.67
C MET A 285 7.42 -3.40 10.19
N LEU A 286 7.54 -3.95 11.41
CA LEU A 286 8.83 -4.35 11.97
C LEU A 286 9.53 -5.37 11.06
N LYS A 287 10.78 -5.07 10.70
CA LYS A 287 11.58 -5.92 9.82
C LYS A 287 11.84 -7.29 10.45
N SER A 288 12.31 -7.29 11.69
CA SER A 288 12.65 -8.50 12.45
C SER A 288 11.46 -9.46 12.50
N GLU A 289 10.27 -8.95 12.81
CA GLU A 289 9.04 -9.72 12.84
C GLU A 289 8.66 -10.26 11.45
N THR A 290 8.82 -9.46 10.39
CA THR A 290 8.58 -9.92 9.01
C THR A 290 9.50 -11.07 8.62
N GLU A 291 10.80 -10.97 8.94
CA GLU A 291 11.78 -12.01 8.66
C GLU A 291 11.54 -13.27 9.49
N GLU A 292 11.14 -13.10 10.75
CA GLU A 292 10.75 -14.20 11.62
C GLU A 292 9.54 -14.94 11.06
N MET A 293 8.49 -14.20 10.68
CA MET A 293 7.28 -14.74 10.07
C MET A 293 7.59 -15.51 8.78
N ALA A 294 8.44 -14.96 7.90
CA ALA A 294 8.87 -15.63 6.68
C ALA A 294 9.59 -16.96 6.97
N LYS A 295 10.56 -16.97 7.89
CA LYS A 295 11.25 -18.19 8.32
C LYS A 295 10.29 -19.19 8.96
N TYR A 296 9.27 -18.70 9.67
CA TYR A 296 8.27 -19.54 10.32
C TYR A 296 7.37 -20.26 9.30
N PHE A 297 6.89 -19.54 8.27
CA PHE A 297 6.13 -20.16 7.17
C PHE A 297 6.99 -21.12 6.35
N GLU A 298 8.24 -20.78 6.06
CA GLU A 298 9.18 -21.68 5.39
C GLU A 298 9.34 -23.00 6.14
N LYS A 299 9.59 -22.95 7.45
CA LYS A 299 9.69 -24.14 8.31
C LYS A 299 8.37 -24.92 8.36
N THR A 300 7.24 -24.23 8.37
CA THR A 300 5.91 -24.84 8.36
C THR A 300 5.69 -25.65 7.09
N MET A 301 5.97 -25.05 5.92
CA MET A 301 5.83 -25.72 4.63
C MET A 301 6.82 -26.88 4.49
N MET A 302 8.06 -26.71 4.93
CA MET A 302 9.06 -27.78 4.97
C MET A 302 8.60 -28.95 5.85
N LYS A 303 7.99 -28.68 7.01
CA LYS A 303 7.46 -29.73 7.90
C LYS A 303 6.26 -30.46 7.29
N LYS A 304 5.39 -29.75 6.55
CA LYS A 304 4.20 -30.35 5.93
C LYS A 304 4.52 -31.18 4.68
N TYR A 305 5.34 -30.63 3.79
CA TYR A 305 5.54 -31.17 2.44
C TYR A 305 6.92 -31.80 2.22
N GLY A 306 7.85 -31.63 3.17
CA GLY A 306 9.22 -32.09 3.08
C GLY A 306 10.13 -31.13 2.29
N PRO A 307 11.44 -31.19 2.51
CA PRO A 307 12.40 -30.27 1.88
C PRO A 307 12.46 -30.38 0.35
N GLN A 308 12.19 -31.58 -0.20
CA GLN A 308 12.20 -31.84 -1.65
C GLN A 308 11.09 -31.05 -2.39
N ASN A 309 9.97 -30.78 -1.72
CA ASN A 309 8.81 -30.10 -2.32
C ASN A 309 8.67 -28.65 -1.85
N LEU A 310 9.58 -28.14 -1.01
CA LEU A 310 9.46 -26.80 -0.43
C LEU A 310 9.29 -25.71 -1.49
N ASN A 311 10.01 -25.83 -2.61
CA ASN A 311 9.94 -24.84 -3.68
C ASN A 311 8.54 -24.75 -4.29
N ASP A 312 7.73 -25.81 -4.30
CA ASP A 312 6.37 -25.78 -4.85
C ASP A 312 5.35 -25.18 -3.89
N HIS A 313 5.71 -25.12 -2.60
CA HIS A 313 4.82 -24.72 -1.50
C HIS A 313 5.23 -23.41 -0.83
N TYR A 314 6.41 -22.86 -1.14
CA TYR A 314 6.91 -21.65 -0.52
C TYR A 314 7.71 -20.75 -1.47
N VAL A 315 7.49 -19.44 -1.35
CA VAL A 315 8.22 -18.40 -2.08
C VAL A 315 8.67 -17.32 -1.10
N ALA A 316 9.99 -17.11 -1.02
CA ALA A 316 10.56 -15.97 -0.31
C ALA A 316 10.92 -14.84 -1.28
N PHE A 317 10.56 -13.61 -0.94
CA PHE A 317 11.08 -12.42 -1.60
C PHE A 317 11.32 -11.32 -0.55
N ASN A 318 12.51 -10.69 -0.59
CA ASN A 318 12.77 -9.58 0.31
C ASN A 318 12.09 -8.30 -0.20
N THR A 319 10.97 -7.96 0.44
CA THR A 319 10.15 -6.78 0.18
C THR A 319 10.37 -5.65 1.19
N ILE A 320 11.28 -5.82 2.15
CA ILE A 320 11.53 -4.84 3.21
C ILE A 320 12.15 -3.56 2.60
N CYS A 321 11.72 -2.41 3.12
CA CYS A 321 12.24 -1.10 2.76
C CYS A 321 13.41 -0.71 3.67
N ASP A 322 14.52 -0.27 3.07
CA ASP A 322 15.74 0.10 3.80
C ASP A 322 15.50 1.27 4.77
N ALA A 323 14.64 2.23 4.40
CA ALA A 323 14.39 3.43 5.20
C ALA A 323 13.73 3.16 6.57
N THR A 324 12.85 2.15 6.65
CA THR A 324 12.24 1.74 7.92
C THR A 324 13.29 1.06 8.80
N GLN A 325 14.17 0.25 8.21
CA GLN A 325 15.27 -0.37 8.93
C GLN A 325 16.25 0.67 9.48
N GLU A 326 16.73 1.61 8.66
CA GLU A 326 17.69 2.63 9.09
C GLU A 326 17.19 3.43 10.30
N ARG A 327 15.89 3.75 10.34
CA ARG A 327 15.28 4.47 11.48
C ARG A 327 15.14 3.61 12.72
N GLN A 328 14.78 2.34 12.57
CA GLN A 328 14.71 1.40 13.70
C GLN A 328 16.11 1.16 14.27
N ASP A 329 17.11 0.94 13.42
CA ASP A 329 18.50 0.74 13.83
C ASP A 329 19.05 2.01 14.53
N ALA A 330 18.79 3.20 13.99
CA ALA A 330 19.18 4.46 14.63
C ALA A 330 18.44 4.72 15.95
N MET A 331 17.21 4.24 16.08
CA MET A 331 16.45 4.32 17.33
C MET A 331 17.00 3.37 18.38
N ILE A 332 17.37 2.14 17.99
CA ILE A 332 18.03 1.19 18.88
C ILE A 332 19.37 1.76 19.37
N GLU A 333 20.18 2.31 18.48
CA GLU A 333 21.44 2.95 18.86
C GLU A 333 21.22 4.16 19.78
N LEU A 334 20.19 4.98 19.51
CA LEU A 334 19.85 6.11 20.38
C LEU A 334 19.47 5.65 21.81
N MET A 335 18.81 4.50 21.93
CA MET A 335 18.44 3.91 23.23
C MET A 335 19.61 3.31 24.01
N ASP A 336 20.80 3.17 23.41
CA ASP A 336 22.01 2.79 24.14
C ASP A 336 22.63 3.96 24.93
N GLU A 337 22.14 5.19 24.72
CA GLU A 337 22.53 6.39 25.45
C GLU A 337 21.78 6.53 26.79
N GLU A 338 22.32 7.35 27.71
CA GLU A 338 21.62 7.73 28.94
C GLU A 338 20.54 8.79 28.62
N LEU A 339 19.28 8.35 28.47
CA LEU A 339 18.14 9.21 28.16
C LEU A 339 17.11 9.23 29.30
N ASP A 340 16.62 10.42 29.65
CA ASP A 340 15.49 10.57 30.58
C ASP A 340 14.14 10.27 29.91
N MET A 341 14.01 10.60 28.62
CA MET A 341 12.81 10.40 27.81
C MET A 341 13.12 10.41 26.31
N VAL A 342 12.20 9.85 25.52
CA VAL A 342 12.26 9.85 24.05
C VAL A 342 11.09 10.65 23.48
N LEU A 343 11.38 11.56 22.55
CA LEU A 343 10.37 12.27 21.74
C LEU A 343 10.36 11.71 20.33
N VAL A 344 9.24 11.13 19.90
CA VAL A 344 9.05 10.62 18.54
C VAL A 344 8.14 11.57 17.77
N VAL A 345 8.70 12.22 16.75
CA VAL A 345 7.98 13.25 15.98
C VAL A 345 7.35 12.66 14.71
N GLY A 346 6.04 12.85 14.52
CA GLY A 346 5.31 12.46 13.31
C GLY A 346 3.79 12.51 13.48
N GLY A 347 3.02 12.39 12.40
CA GLY A 347 1.55 12.40 12.47
C GLY A 347 0.99 11.14 13.12
N PHE A 348 -0.08 11.24 13.91
CA PHE A 348 -0.66 10.15 14.71
C PHE A 348 -1.17 8.91 13.92
N ASN A 349 -1.31 9.03 12.60
CA ASN A 349 -1.71 7.92 11.74
C ASN A 349 -0.50 7.20 11.10
N SER A 350 0.74 7.63 11.38
CA SER A 350 1.96 7.05 10.80
C SER A 350 2.35 5.74 11.48
N SER A 351 2.26 4.61 10.74
CA SER A 351 2.68 3.30 11.26
C SER A 351 4.19 3.24 11.56
N ASN A 352 5.04 3.91 10.77
CA ASN A 352 6.48 3.95 11.07
C ASN A 352 6.75 4.71 12.38
N THR A 353 6.04 5.83 12.59
CA THR A 353 6.20 6.64 13.81
C THR A 353 5.72 5.88 15.04
N SER A 354 4.59 5.16 14.94
CA SER A 354 4.10 4.32 16.06
C SER A 354 5.11 3.23 16.43
N HIS A 355 5.72 2.56 15.45
CA HIS A 355 6.72 1.51 15.74
C HIS A 355 8.00 2.06 16.39
N LEU A 356 8.45 3.27 16.02
CA LEU A 356 9.59 3.90 16.70
C LEU A 356 9.27 4.24 18.17
N GLN A 357 8.02 4.63 18.46
CA GLN A 357 7.55 4.83 19.82
C GLN A 357 7.48 3.50 20.59
N GLU A 358 6.88 2.46 19.99
CA GLU A 358 6.80 1.12 20.59
C GLU A 358 8.20 0.57 20.92
N LEU A 359 9.21 0.82 20.07
CA LEU A 359 10.60 0.45 20.34
C LEU A 359 11.14 1.15 21.60
N ALA A 360 10.86 2.46 21.77
CA ALA A 360 11.23 3.22 22.96
C ALA A 360 10.61 2.62 24.24
N GLU A 361 9.30 2.34 24.19
CA GLU A 361 8.54 1.81 25.33
C GLU A 361 9.01 0.41 25.71
N HIS A 362 9.28 -0.46 24.74
CA HIS A 362 9.87 -1.77 24.98
C HIS A 362 11.30 -1.70 25.53
N GLY A 363 12.06 -0.65 25.17
CA GLY A 363 13.36 -0.32 25.77
C GLY A 363 13.26 0.16 27.22
N GLY A 364 12.06 0.39 27.75
CA GLY A 364 11.84 0.87 29.10
C GLY A 364 11.92 2.40 29.26
N PHE A 365 11.99 3.14 28.16
CA PHE A 365 12.03 4.59 28.18
C PHE A 365 10.63 5.19 28.27
N THR A 366 10.51 6.31 28.99
CA THR A 366 9.32 7.17 28.88
C THR A 366 9.32 7.78 27.48
N SER A 367 8.29 7.52 26.69
CA SER A 367 8.21 8.00 25.30
C SER A 367 6.96 8.84 25.05
N TYR A 368 7.08 9.87 24.20
CA TYR A 368 5.96 10.69 23.76
C TYR A 368 5.91 10.82 22.24
N TRP A 369 4.72 10.65 21.67
CA TRP A 369 4.42 10.91 20.27
C TRP A 369 3.94 12.34 20.08
N VAL A 370 4.69 13.14 19.33
CA VAL A 370 4.39 14.55 19.06
C VAL A 370 4.21 14.78 17.55
N ASN A 371 3.09 15.37 17.14
CA ASN A 371 2.85 15.74 15.74
C ASN A 371 3.04 17.25 15.45
N GLU A 372 2.98 18.09 16.49
CA GLU A 372 3.12 19.54 16.39
C GLU A 372 3.77 20.14 17.65
N PRO A 373 4.43 21.32 17.56
CA PRO A 373 5.10 21.94 18.70
C PRO A 373 4.17 22.20 19.90
N THR A 374 2.88 22.45 19.65
CA THR A 374 1.85 22.67 20.66
C THR A 374 1.58 21.47 21.57
N CYS A 375 2.02 20.26 21.20
CA CYS A 375 2.00 19.11 22.11
C CYS A 375 3.01 19.25 23.26
N ILE A 376 4.04 20.08 23.10
CA ILE A 376 5.05 20.35 24.12
C ILE A 376 4.61 21.61 24.87
N GLY A 377 3.95 21.41 26.01
CA GLY A 377 3.53 22.52 26.87
C GLY A 377 4.71 23.25 27.51
N MET A 378 4.52 24.53 27.80
CA MET A 378 5.23 25.14 28.92
C MET A 378 4.47 24.73 30.19
N ALA A 379 5.16 24.07 31.12
CA ALA A 379 4.62 23.78 32.45
C ALA A 379 4.32 25.08 33.21
#